data_AF-A0A3P3ELW0-F1
#
_entry.id   AF-A0A3P3ELW0-F1
#
_cell.length_a   1.000
_cell.length_b   1.000
_cell.length_c   1.000
_cell.angle_alpha   90.00
_cell.angle_beta   90.00
_cell.angle_gamma   90.00
#
_symmetry.space_group_name_H-M   'P 1'
#
loop_
_entity.id
_entity.type
_entity.pdbx_description
1 polymer ?
#
loop_
_entity_poly.entity_id
_entity_poly.type
_entity_poly.pdbx_seq_one_letter_code
_entity_poly.pdbx_strand_id
1 'polypeptide(L)'
;MPLSSRTGGFTLIEVLMALAIVSIALAAIVRASSLTITNLGLLEQQSLAMLSAENRLAELRIGQGPSVPGVVRSDCPQGGVRLVCRLETSAAAIDGLRTVTVEVYLAEDGGRRLASLQTRAGEGR
;
A
#
# COMPACT_ATOMS: atom_id res chain seq x y z
N MET A 1 18.90 42.60 56.56
CA MET A 1 19.77 42.68 55.36
C MET A 1 19.09 41.89 54.25
N PRO A 2 18.67 42.51 53.12
CA PRO A 2 18.06 41.76 52.05
C PRO A 2 19.14 41.00 51.28
N LEU A 3 18.95 39.69 51.10
CA LEU A 3 19.79 38.88 50.23
C LEU A 3 19.48 39.27 48.79
N SER A 4 20.42 39.93 48.13
CA SER A 4 20.32 40.31 46.71
C SER A 4 20.11 39.04 45.87
N SER A 5 18.95 38.91 45.24
CA SER A 5 18.72 37.88 44.23
C SER A 5 19.63 38.18 43.03
N ARG A 6 20.56 37.26 42.76
CA ARG A 6 21.42 37.34 41.58
C ARG A 6 20.55 36.98 40.38
N THR A 7 20.10 37.97 39.63
CA THR A 7 19.43 37.75 38.35
C THR A 7 20.48 37.18 37.38
N GLY A 8 20.38 35.88 37.10
CA GLY A 8 21.29 35.19 36.16
C GLY A 8 21.03 35.68 34.74
N GLY A 9 22.07 36.19 34.08
CA GLY A 9 22.04 36.48 32.65
C GLY A 9 22.21 35.20 31.83
N PHE A 10 21.52 35.11 30.69
CA PHE A 10 21.67 34.02 29.72
C PHE A 10 23.12 33.94 29.22
N THR A 11 23.69 32.76 29.28
CA THR A 11 25.04 32.53 28.73
C THR A 11 24.95 32.21 27.23
N LEU A 12 25.98 32.57 26.47
CA LEU A 12 26.07 32.23 25.04
C LEU A 12 25.98 30.70 24.83
N ILE A 13 26.58 29.92 25.74
CA ILE A 13 26.55 28.45 25.68
C ILE A 13 25.14 27.88 25.88
N GLU A 14 24.30 28.51 26.69
CA GLU A 14 22.93 28.07 26.95
C GLU A 14 22.05 28.24 25.71
N VAL A 15 22.16 29.37 25.01
CA VAL A 15 21.44 29.61 23.75
C VAL A 15 21.95 28.65 22.66
N LEU A 16 23.27 28.45 22.55
CA LEU A 16 23.84 27.51 21.58
C LEU A 16 23.43 26.07 21.85
N MET A 17 23.43 25.64 23.12
CA MET A 17 22.99 24.30 23.51
C MET A 17 21.50 24.12 23.23
N ALA A 18 20.66 25.12 23.55
CA ALA A 18 19.24 25.08 23.26
C ALA A 18 19.00 24.94 21.74
N LEU A 19 19.68 25.72 20.92
CA LEU A 19 19.59 25.62 19.46
C LEU A 19 20.09 24.28 18.94
N ALA A 20 21.16 23.72 19.49
CA ALA A 20 21.66 22.41 19.11
C ALA A 20 20.64 21.30 19.39
N ILE A 21 20.05 21.29 20.59
CA ILE A 21 19.01 20.32 20.98
C ILE A 21 17.78 20.46 20.07
N VAL A 22 17.31 21.69 19.85
CA VAL A 22 16.17 21.97 18.97
C VAL A 22 16.47 21.50 17.55
N SER A 23 17.66 21.77 17.01
CA SER A 23 18.05 21.34 15.67
C SER A 23 18.03 19.83 15.52
N ILE A 24 18.55 19.08 16.50
CA ILE A 24 18.53 17.62 16.51
C ILE A 24 17.08 17.10 16.58
N ALA A 25 16.25 17.70 17.43
CA ALA A 25 14.84 17.33 17.55
C ALA A 25 14.08 17.54 16.23
N LEU A 26 14.26 18.68 15.56
CA LEU A 26 13.65 18.95 14.25
C LEU A 26 14.12 17.95 13.19
N ALA A 27 15.42 17.65 13.14
CA ALA A 27 15.96 16.68 12.19
C ALA A 27 15.34 15.29 12.39
N ALA A 28 15.14 14.86 13.64
CA ALA A 28 14.47 13.61 13.97
C ALA A 28 13.01 13.61 13.51
N ILE A 29 12.27 14.72 13.72
CA ILE A 29 10.87 14.86 13.30
C ILE A 29 10.76 14.77 11.77
N VAL A 30 11.58 15.52 11.02
CA VAL A 30 11.56 15.49 9.55
C VAL A 30 11.82 14.07 9.03
N ARG A 31 12.78 13.36 9.63
CA ARG A 31 13.06 11.96 9.28
C ARG A 31 11.86 11.07 9.57
N ALA A 32 11.24 11.20 10.74
CA ALA A 32 10.06 10.42 11.11
C ALA A 32 8.89 10.67 10.13
N SER A 33 8.59 11.94 9.81
CA SER A 33 7.55 12.31 8.85
C SER A 33 7.83 11.76 7.46
N SER A 34 9.09 11.78 7.01
CA SER A 34 9.47 11.24 5.70
C SER A 34 9.21 9.74 5.60
N LEU A 35 9.52 9.00 6.66
CA LEU A 35 9.21 7.56 6.75
C LEU A 35 7.70 7.32 6.72
N THR A 36 6.91 8.12 7.43
CA THR A 36 5.44 8.02 7.39
C THR A 36 4.88 8.28 5.99
N ILE A 37 5.31 9.34 5.31
CA ILE A 37 4.86 9.68 3.95
C ILE A 37 5.16 8.55 2.98
N THR A 38 6.35 7.96 3.07
CA THR A 38 6.75 6.83 2.20
C THR A 38 5.85 5.62 2.41
N ASN A 39 5.50 5.30 3.67
CA ASN A 39 4.59 4.20 3.98
C ASN A 39 3.16 4.47 3.48
N LEU A 40 2.67 5.71 3.57
CA LEU A 40 1.34 6.07 3.07
C LEU A 40 1.23 5.83 1.57
N GLY A 41 2.24 6.20 0.78
CA GLY A 41 2.24 5.92 -0.66
C GLY A 41 2.20 4.44 -1.00
N LEU A 42 2.86 3.59 -0.21
CA LEU A 42 2.79 2.13 -0.37
C LEU A 42 1.39 1.59 -0.07
N LEU A 43 0.75 2.08 1.00
CA LEU A 43 -0.60 1.66 1.39
C LEU A 43 -1.65 2.11 0.36
N GLU A 44 -1.48 3.31 -0.20
CA GLU A 44 -2.33 3.80 -1.29
C GLU A 44 -2.25 2.88 -2.51
N GLN A 45 -1.05 2.50 -2.94
CA GLN A 45 -0.86 1.55 -4.04
C GLN A 45 -1.52 0.19 -3.77
N GLN A 46 -1.40 -0.34 -2.54
CA GLN A 46 -2.07 -1.59 -2.15
C GLN A 46 -3.59 -1.46 -2.15
N SER A 47 -4.12 -0.33 -1.67
CA SER A 47 -5.56 -0.06 -1.69
C SER A 47 -6.11 -0.01 -3.11
N LEU A 48 -5.44 0.71 -4.03
CA LEU A 48 -5.81 0.76 -5.44
C LEU A 48 -5.72 -0.63 -6.11
N ALA A 49 -4.70 -1.42 -5.77
CA ALA A 49 -4.58 -2.79 -6.25
C ALA A 49 -5.70 -3.70 -5.71
N MET A 50 -6.13 -3.51 -4.46
CA MET A 50 -7.26 -4.23 -3.88
C MET A 50 -8.56 -3.90 -4.61
N LEU A 51 -8.83 -2.62 -4.86
CA LEU A 51 -9.99 -2.19 -5.66
C LEU A 51 -9.98 -2.80 -7.06
N SER A 52 -8.80 -2.87 -7.70
CA SER A 52 -8.65 -3.55 -8.98
C SER A 52 -8.98 -5.04 -8.90
N ALA A 53 -8.54 -5.73 -7.84
CA ALA A 53 -8.82 -7.15 -7.64
C ALA A 53 -10.33 -7.39 -7.42
N GLU A 54 -10.98 -6.54 -6.61
CA GLU A 54 -12.42 -6.59 -6.37
C GLU A 54 -13.22 -6.35 -7.64
N ASN A 55 -12.82 -5.39 -8.48
CA ASN A 55 -13.45 -5.15 -9.78
C ASN A 55 -13.36 -6.38 -10.69
N ARG A 56 -12.20 -7.04 -10.76
CA ARG A 56 -12.05 -8.30 -11.54
C ARG A 56 -12.92 -9.43 -11.01
N LEU A 57 -13.06 -9.54 -9.69
CA LEU A 57 -14.00 -10.51 -9.11
C LEU A 57 -15.46 -10.16 -9.42
N ALA A 58 -15.82 -8.88 -9.43
CA ALA A 58 -17.15 -8.43 -9.79
C ALA A 58 -17.47 -8.74 -11.27
N GLU A 59 -16.53 -8.49 -12.19
CA GLU A 59 -16.64 -8.84 -13.62
C GLU A 59 -16.90 -10.34 -13.82
N LEU A 60 -16.22 -11.20 -13.06
CA LEU A 60 -16.45 -12.65 -13.10
C LEU A 60 -17.86 -13.03 -12.66
N ARG A 61 -18.40 -12.37 -11.63
CA ARG A 61 -19.75 -12.65 -11.11
C ARG A 61 -20.85 -12.30 -12.11
N ILE A 62 -20.60 -11.35 -13.00
CA ILE A 62 -21.52 -10.96 -14.07
C ILE A 62 -21.20 -11.64 -15.41
N GLY A 63 -20.32 -12.65 -15.42
CA GLY A 63 -20.01 -13.45 -16.60
C GLY A 63 -19.07 -12.80 -17.62
N GLN A 64 -18.36 -11.73 -17.24
CA GLN A 64 -17.44 -11.01 -18.14
C GLN A 64 -15.97 -11.45 -18.01
N GLY A 65 -15.70 -12.55 -17.31
CA GLY A 65 -14.34 -13.09 -17.17
C GLY A 65 -14.07 -14.36 -18.00
N PRO A 66 -12.85 -14.90 -17.92
CA PRO A 66 -12.45 -16.10 -18.65
C PRO A 66 -13.33 -17.30 -18.28
N SER A 67 -13.99 -17.88 -19.28
CA SER A 67 -14.81 -19.09 -19.14
C SER A 67 -13.99 -20.38 -19.12
N VAL A 68 -12.71 -20.31 -19.50
CA VAL A 68 -11.80 -21.45 -19.56
C VAL A 68 -10.81 -21.42 -18.39
N PRO A 69 -10.53 -22.57 -17.74
CA PRO A 69 -9.47 -22.67 -16.75
C PRO A 69 -8.09 -22.27 -17.29
N GLY A 70 -7.23 -21.78 -16.39
CA GLY A 70 -5.88 -21.36 -16.74
C GLY A 70 -5.54 -19.97 -16.21
N VAL A 71 -4.45 -19.41 -16.73
CA VAL A 71 -3.92 -18.11 -16.31
C VAL A 71 -4.17 -17.08 -17.40
N VAL A 72 -4.84 -16.00 -17.05
CA VAL A 72 -5.07 -14.85 -17.93
C VAL A 72 -4.42 -13.62 -17.31
N ARG A 73 -3.61 -12.91 -18.08
CA ARG A 73 -3.08 -11.60 -17.68
C ARG A 73 -3.76 -10.50 -18.48
N SER A 74 -4.13 -9.42 -17.81
CA SER A 74 -4.75 -8.25 -18.44
C SER A 74 -4.39 -6.98 -17.69
N ASP A 75 -4.36 -5.85 -18.40
CA ASP A 75 -4.19 -4.55 -17.79
C ASP A 75 -5.43 -4.20 -16.96
N CYS A 76 -5.23 -3.64 -15.77
CA CYS A 76 -6.31 -3.24 -14.86
C CYS A 76 -5.96 -1.95 -14.09
N PRO A 77 -5.70 -0.84 -14.80
CA PRO A 77 -5.21 0.39 -14.20
C PRO A 77 -6.25 0.98 -13.22
N GLN A 78 -5.78 1.55 -12.11
CA GLN A 78 -6.62 2.21 -11.11
C GLN A 78 -5.95 3.49 -10.60
N GLY A 79 -6.71 4.59 -10.51
CA GLY A 79 -6.21 5.84 -9.91
C GLY A 79 -4.93 6.40 -10.55
N GLY A 80 -4.72 6.19 -11.85
CA GLY A 80 -3.50 6.58 -12.55
C GLY A 80 -2.31 5.64 -12.36
N VAL A 81 -2.42 4.62 -11.51
CA VAL A 81 -1.42 3.57 -11.35
C VAL A 81 -1.61 2.52 -12.44
N ARG A 82 -0.54 2.22 -13.18
CA ARG A 82 -0.53 1.13 -14.16
C ARG A 82 -0.39 -0.19 -13.41
N LEU A 83 -1.44 -0.99 -13.44
CA LEU A 83 -1.53 -2.29 -12.77
C LEU A 83 -1.82 -3.38 -13.80
N VAL A 84 -1.29 -4.58 -13.53
CA VAL A 84 -1.53 -5.79 -14.31
C VAL A 84 -2.18 -6.83 -13.40
N CYS A 85 -3.32 -7.33 -13.83
CA CYS A 85 -4.06 -8.38 -13.13
C CYS A 85 -3.70 -9.73 -13.73
N ARG A 86 -3.48 -10.71 -12.86
CA ARG A 86 -3.35 -12.12 -13.21
C ARG A 86 -4.51 -12.86 -12.58
N LEU A 87 -5.36 -13.41 -13.44
CA LEU A 87 -6.42 -14.30 -13.04
C LEU A 87 -5.96 -15.74 -13.22
N GLU A 88 -6.10 -16.56 -12.19
CA GLU A 88 -5.84 -18.00 -12.25
C GLU A 88 -7.10 -18.75 -11.84
N THR A 89 -7.65 -19.52 -12.78
CA THR A 89 -8.84 -20.34 -12.57
C THR A 89 -8.43 -21.81 -12.53
N SER A 90 -8.78 -22.51 -11.44
CA SER A 90 -8.46 -23.92 -11.27
C SER A 90 -9.15 -24.80 -12.31
N ALA A 91 -8.43 -25.77 -12.86
CA ALA A 91 -8.99 -26.75 -13.79
C ALA A 91 -9.95 -27.72 -13.10
N ALA A 92 -9.61 -28.16 -11.89
CA ALA A 92 -10.49 -29.00 -11.09
C ALA A 92 -11.56 -28.15 -10.39
N ALA A 93 -12.81 -28.60 -10.47
CA ALA A 93 -13.90 -28.14 -9.62
C ALA A 93 -14.06 -29.12 -8.45
N ILE A 94 -14.21 -28.59 -7.24
CA ILE A 94 -14.52 -29.37 -6.03
C ILE A 94 -15.94 -28.98 -5.63
N ASP A 95 -16.83 -29.96 -5.51
CA ASP A 95 -18.26 -29.75 -5.23
C ASP A 95 -18.96 -28.79 -6.22
N GLY A 96 -18.55 -28.83 -7.50
CA GLY A 96 -19.09 -27.96 -8.55
C GLY A 96 -18.59 -26.50 -8.50
N LEU A 97 -17.65 -26.19 -7.61
CA LEU A 97 -17.03 -24.87 -7.47
C LEU A 97 -15.58 -24.90 -7.97
N ARG A 98 -15.22 -23.93 -8.84
CA ARG A 98 -13.84 -23.64 -9.22
C ARG A 98 -13.25 -22.59 -8.29
N THR A 99 -11.97 -22.70 -8.02
CA THR A 99 -11.22 -21.67 -7.30
C THR A 99 -10.67 -20.67 -8.29
N VAL A 100 -10.91 -19.39 -8.04
CA VAL A 100 -10.40 -18.29 -8.86
C VAL A 100 -9.56 -17.37 -7.99
N THR A 101 -8.31 -17.18 -8.37
CA THR A 101 -7.36 -16.29 -7.70
C THR A 101 -7.11 -15.08 -8.60
N VAL A 102 -7.24 -13.88 -8.03
CA VAL A 102 -6.90 -12.61 -8.68
C VAL A 102 -5.69 -12.03 -7.98
N GLU A 103 -4.58 -11.91 -8.69
CA GLU A 103 -3.39 -11.24 -8.21
C GLU A 103 -3.17 -9.95 -8.99
N VAL A 104 -2.79 -8.88 -8.31
CA VAL A 104 -2.57 -7.57 -8.93
C VAL A 104 -1.12 -7.15 -8.72
N TYR A 105 -0.47 -6.77 -9.81
CA TYR A 105 0.94 -6.43 -9.90
C TYR A 105 1.11 -4.99 -10.38
N LEU A 106 2.19 -4.34 -9.95
CA LEU A 106 2.62 -3.08 -10.56
C LEU A 106 3.19 -3.34 -11.96
N ALA A 107 2.81 -2.52 -12.95
CA ALA A 107 3.19 -2.68 -14.36
C ALA A 107 4.62 -2.19 -14.68
N GLU A 108 5.62 -2.65 -13.91
CA GLU A 108 7.04 -2.37 -14.11
C GLU A 108 7.81 -3.67 -14.36
N ASP A 109 9.02 -3.58 -14.96
CA ASP A 109 9.87 -4.75 -15.22
C ASP A 109 10.24 -5.45 -13.91
N GLY A 110 9.74 -6.68 -13.72
CA GLY A 110 9.88 -7.45 -12.48
C GLY A 110 8.71 -7.30 -11.48
N GLY A 111 7.62 -6.65 -11.89
CA GLY A 111 6.38 -6.34 -11.17
C GLY A 111 6.19 -6.94 -9.77
N ARG A 112 6.16 -6.07 -8.76
CA ARG A 112 5.79 -6.43 -7.37
C ARG A 112 4.30 -6.74 -7.27
N ARG A 113 3.95 -7.87 -6.63
CA ARG A 113 2.55 -8.18 -6.26
C ARG A 113 2.08 -7.25 -5.15
N LEU A 114 0.99 -6.52 -5.38
CA LEU A 114 0.42 -5.54 -4.46
C LEU A 114 -0.83 -6.04 -3.74
N ALA A 115 -1.63 -6.89 -4.40
CA ALA A 115 -2.83 -7.48 -3.82
C ALA A 115 -3.06 -8.91 -4.35
N SER A 116 -3.77 -9.72 -3.57
CA SER A 116 -4.21 -11.06 -3.94
C SER A 116 -5.55 -11.34 -3.29
N LEU A 117 -6.54 -11.73 -4.09
CA LEU A 117 -7.84 -12.20 -3.62
C LEU A 117 -8.11 -13.59 -4.18
N GLN A 118 -8.76 -14.44 -3.39
CA GLN A 118 -9.15 -15.77 -3.81
C GLN A 118 -10.62 -15.98 -3.50
N THR A 119 -11.36 -16.52 -4.47
CA THR A 119 -12.77 -16.83 -4.31
C THR A 119 -13.08 -18.20 -4.88
N ARG A 120 -14.26 -18.73 -4.54
CA ARG A 120 -14.83 -19.91 -5.18
C ARG A 120 -16.02 -19.46 -6.01
N ALA A 121 -16.03 -19.84 -7.29
CA ALA A 121 -17.09 -19.53 -8.24
C ALA A 121 -17.70 -20.84 -8.75
N GLY A 122 -19.03 -20.92 -8.80
CA GLY A 122 -19.73 -22.03 -9.45
C GLY A 122 -19.63 -21.91 -10.97
N GLU A 123 -19.74 -23.05 -11.66
CA GLU A 123 -19.91 -23.04 -13.11
C GLU A 123 -21.21 -22.28 -13.45
N GLY A 124 -21.09 -21.12 -14.10
CA GLY A 124 -22.25 -20.35 -14.56
C GLY A 124 -23.11 -21.22 -15.46
N ARG A 125 -24.42 -21.25 -15.18
CA ARG A 125 -25.42 -21.96 -15.99
C ARG A 125 -25.81 -21.14 -17.21
#